data_AF-A0A8J3VEK3-F1
#
_entry.id   AF-A0A8J3VEK3-F1
#
_cell.length_a   1.000
_cell.length_b   1.000
_cell.length_c   1.000
_cell.angle_alpha   90.00
_cell.angle_beta   90.00
_cell.angle_gamma   90.00
#
_symmetry.space_group_name_H-M   'P 1'
#
loop_
_entity.id
_entity.type
_entity.pdbx_description
1 polymer ?
#
loop_
_entity_poly.entity_id
_entity_poly.type
_entity_poly.pdbx_seq_one_letter_code
_entity_poly.pdbx_strand_id
1 'polypeptide(L)'
;MSEPRKQSMSASQRRRRARIAAHVSWANTPDRRKRTSAGTKAFCDRFEQQVDPQRVLPDAVRQQRATHARKAYMLALAEKSVQARRRKK
;
A
#
# COMPACT_ATOMS: atom_id res chain seq x y z
N MET A 1 -28.22 30.91 -25.66
CA MET A 1 -28.14 30.00 -24.50
C MET A 1 -26.67 29.65 -24.27
N SER A 2 -26.00 30.31 -23.33
CA SER A 2 -24.58 30.04 -23.04
C SER A 2 -24.48 29.03 -21.91
N GLU A 3 -23.92 27.85 -22.17
CA GLU A 3 -23.65 26.85 -21.15
C GLU A 3 -22.69 27.37 -20.07
N PRO A 4 -22.92 27.06 -18.78
CA PRO A 4 -22.02 27.50 -17.73
C PRO A 4 -20.71 26.69 -17.78
N ARG A 5 -19.59 27.40 -17.96
CA ARG A 5 -18.24 26.84 -17.86
C ARG A 5 -18.08 26.15 -16.49
N LYS A 6 -17.87 24.83 -16.46
CA LYS A 6 -17.50 24.11 -15.23
C LYS A 6 -16.26 24.76 -14.64
N GLN A 7 -16.41 25.46 -13.51
CA GLN A 7 -15.28 26.04 -12.79
C GLN A 7 -14.35 24.91 -12.37
N SER A 8 -13.12 24.92 -12.88
CA SER A 8 -12.11 23.95 -12.51
C SER A 8 -11.57 24.27 -11.11
N MET A 9 -11.61 23.26 -10.24
CA MET A 9 -11.15 23.40 -8.85
C MET A 9 -9.65 23.67 -8.77
N SER A 10 -9.23 24.68 -8.00
CA SER A 10 -7.81 24.94 -7.73
C SER A 10 -7.14 23.81 -6.92
N ALA A 11 -5.82 23.71 -6.97
CA ALA A 11 -5.06 22.66 -6.28
C ALA A 11 -5.25 22.69 -4.75
N SER A 12 -5.31 23.88 -4.14
CA SER A 12 -5.51 24.06 -2.70
C SER A 12 -6.91 23.58 -2.28
N GLN A 13 -7.94 23.92 -3.04
CA GLN A 13 -9.31 23.47 -2.79
C GLN A 13 -9.44 21.95 -2.97
N ARG A 14 -8.80 21.34 -3.99
CA ARG A 14 -8.74 19.88 -4.15
C ARG A 14 -8.10 19.21 -2.94
N ARG A 15 -6.98 19.74 -2.45
CA ARG A 15 -6.29 19.23 -1.25
C ARG A 15 -7.17 19.31 0.00
N ARG A 16 -7.90 20.41 0.19
CA ARG A 16 -8.83 20.58 1.31
C ARG A 16 -9.95 19.54 1.26
N ARG A 17 -10.57 19.35 0.09
CA ARG A 17 -11.62 18.34 -0.10
C ARG A 17 -11.11 16.92 0.15
N ALA A 18 -9.92 16.57 -0.34
CA ALA A 18 -9.33 15.26 -0.11
C ALA A 18 -9.10 14.97 1.39
N ARG A 19 -8.64 15.98 2.16
CA ARG A 19 -8.48 15.85 3.62
C ARG A 19 -9.81 15.62 4.32
N ILE A 20 -10.84 16.40 4.00
CA ILE A 20 -12.19 16.23 4.56
C ILE A 20 -12.70 14.80 4.27
N ALA A 21 -12.61 14.37 3.01
CA ALA A 21 -13.04 13.04 2.61
C ALA A 21 -12.29 11.93 3.35
N ALA A 22 -10.97 12.07 3.55
CA ALA A 22 -10.18 11.09 4.30
C ALA A 22 -10.64 10.98 5.77
N HIS A 23 -10.86 12.12 6.45
CA HIS A 23 -11.33 12.12 7.84
C HIS A 23 -12.73 11.52 7.98
N VAL A 24 -13.67 11.89 7.10
CA VAL A 24 -15.01 11.29 7.06
C VAL A 24 -14.92 9.80 6.81
N SER A 25 -14.10 9.36 5.87
CA SER A 25 -13.95 7.94 5.55
C SER A 25 -13.42 7.13 6.74
N TRP A 26 -12.45 7.67 7.48
CA TRP A 26 -11.92 7.03 8.69
C TRP A 26 -12.88 7.07 9.88
N ALA A 27 -13.68 8.14 10.03
CA ALA A 27 -14.75 8.19 11.03
C ALA A 27 -15.81 7.11 10.77
N ASN A 28 -16.14 6.87 9.50
CA ASN A 28 -17.11 5.85 9.07
C ASN A 28 -16.51 4.43 8.98
N THR A 29 -15.27 4.22 9.41
CA THR A 29 -14.62 2.90 9.38
C THR A 29 -14.65 2.29 10.79
N PRO A 30 -15.62 1.42 11.11
CA PRO A 30 -15.73 0.82 12.44
C PRO A 30 -14.57 -0.14 12.75
N ASP A 31 -14.13 -0.92 11.75
CA ASP A 31 -12.98 -1.80 11.87
C ASP A 31 -11.85 -1.34 10.94
N ARG A 32 -10.85 -0.70 11.53
CA ARG A 32 -9.69 -0.17 10.81
C ARG A 32 -8.83 -1.28 10.19
N ARG A 33 -8.72 -2.44 10.85
CA ARG A 33 -7.90 -3.56 10.37
C ARG A 33 -8.56 -4.21 9.15
N LYS A 34 -9.87 -4.40 9.18
CA LYS A 34 -10.63 -4.95 8.03
C LYS A 34 -10.56 -4.05 6.80
N ARG A 35 -10.52 -2.73 6.96
CA ARG A 35 -10.42 -1.80 5.82
C ARG A 35 -9.16 -2.04 4.98
N THR A 36 -8.04 -2.40 5.60
CA THR A 36 -6.76 -2.61 4.90
C THR A 36 -6.42 -4.08 4.68
N SER A 37 -7.20 -5.02 5.22
CA SER A 37 -6.85 -6.45 5.24
C SER A 37 -6.70 -7.03 3.84
N ALA A 38 -7.56 -6.66 2.88
CA ALA A 38 -7.46 -7.12 1.50
C ALA A 38 -6.14 -6.70 0.84
N GLY A 39 -5.73 -5.43 1.05
CA GLY A 39 -4.44 -4.93 0.56
C GLY A 39 -3.25 -5.59 1.25
N THR A 40 -3.34 -5.80 2.57
CA THR A 40 -2.32 -6.53 3.33
C THR A 40 -2.19 -7.97 2.83
N LYS A 41 -3.32 -8.64 2.57
CA LYS A 41 -3.34 -10.00 2.03
C LYS A 41 -2.67 -10.06 0.66
N ALA A 42 -3.09 -9.21 -0.29
CA ALA A 42 -2.49 -9.18 -1.62
C ALA A 42 -0.96 -8.90 -1.57
N PHE A 43 -0.52 -8.02 -0.67
CA PHE A 43 0.90 -7.76 -0.45
C PHE A 43 1.65 -8.97 0.09
N CYS A 44 1.04 -9.77 0.97
CA CYS A 44 1.65 -11.00 1.49
C CYS A 44 1.65 -12.12 0.43
N ASP A 45 0.53 -12.30 -0.28
CA ASP A 45 0.34 -13.36 -1.28
C ASP A 45 1.39 -13.31 -2.39
N ARG A 46 1.87 -12.11 -2.76
CA ARG A 46 2.94 -11.96 -3.76
C ARG A 46 4.23 -12.70 -3.38
N PHE A 47 4.54 -12.82 -2.09
CA PHE A 47 5.74 -13.49 -1.63
C PHE A 47 5.58 -15.01 -1.68
N GLU A 48 4.36 -15.53 -1.45
CA GLU A 48 4.06 -16.94 -1.67
C GLU A 48 4.22 -17.31 -3.14
N GLN A 49 3.70 -16.48 -4.05
CA GLN A 49 3.88 -16.65 -5.49
C GLN A 49 5.35 -16.55 -5.92
N GLN A 50 6.13 -15.66 -5.30
CA GLN A 50 7.55 -15.49 -5.59
C GLN A 50 8.37 -16.73 -5.21
N VAL A 51 8.08 -17.36 -4.07
CA VAL A 51 8.86 -18.50 -3.55
C VAL A 51 8.37 -19.84 -4.07
N ASP A 52 7.15 -19.91 -4.59
CA ASP A 52 6.52 -21.11 -5.12
C ASP A 52 5.52 -20.79 -6.26
N PRO A 53 6.01 -20.38 -7.45
CA PRO A 53 5.14 -19.97 -8.55
C PRO A 53 4.24 -21.11 -9.04
N GLN A 54 4.73 -22.34 -9.01
CA GLN A 54 4.02 -23.54 -9.45
C GLN A 54 3.18 -24.20 -8.34
N ARG A 55 3.20 -23.66 -7.11
CA ARG A 55 2.46 -24.18 -5.94
C ARG A 55 2.74 -25.65 -5.63
N VAL A 56 4.00 -26.07 -5.76
CA VAL A 56 4.42 -27.46 -5.55
C VAL A 56 4.87 -27.74 -4.11
N LEU A 57 5.16 -26.71 -3.32
CA LEU A 57 5.62 -26.88 -1.94
C LEU A 57 4.44 -27.15 -1.00
N PRO A 58 4.66 -27.89 0.11
CA PRO A 58 3.69 -27.93 1.20
C PRO A 58 3.41 -26.54 1.79
N ASP A 59 2.19 -26.31 2.23
CA ASP A 59 1.73 -24.98 2.69
C ASP A 59 2.60 -24.38 3.80
N ALA A 60 2.98 -25.18 4.81
CA ALA A 60 3.84 -24.72 5.90
C ALA A 60 5.22 -24.26 5.40
N VAL A 61 5.80 -25.01 4.46
CA VAL A 61 7.11 -24.68 3.86
C VAL A 61 7.00 -23.42 3.00
N ARG A 62 5.92 -23.29 2.23
CA ARG A 62 5.64 -22.10 1.41
C ARG A 62 5.51 -20.85 2.29
N GLN A 63 4.73 -20.93 3.37
CA GLN A 63 4.54 -19.83 4.32
C GLN A 63 5.85 -19.42 5.01
N GLN A 64 6.66 -20.40 5.42
CA GLN A 64 7.96 -20.12 6.02
C GLN A 64 8.86 -19.39 5.03
N ARG A 65 8.98 -19.89 3.79
CA ARG A 65 9.77 -19.25 2.72
C ARG A 65 9.26 -17.85 2.39
N ALA A 66 7.95 -17.67 2.26
CA ALA A 66 7.32 -16.38 2.00
C ALA A 66 7.61 -15.36 3.13
N THR A 67 7.61 -15.82 4.39
CA THR A 67 7.97 -15.00 5.55
C THR A 67 9.41 -14.51 5.47
N HIS A 68 10.36 -15.38 5.10
CA HIS A 68 11.75 -15.00 4.90
C HIS A 68 11.92 -14.04 3.70
N ALA A 69 11.26 -14.31 2.59
CA ALA A 69 11.27 -13.43 1.41
C ALA A 69 10.73 -12.03 1.74
N ARG A 70 9.64 -11.94 2.51
CA ARG A 70 9.10 -10.67 2.99
C ARG A 70 10.10 -9.92 3.88
N LYS A 71 10.76 -10.61 4.82
CA LYS A 71 11.78 -9.99 5.69
C LYS A 71 12.93 -9.43 4.87
N ALA A 72 13.45 -10.21 3.92
CA ALA A 72 14.53 -9.77 3.03
C ALA A 72 14.13 -8.54 2.19
N TYR A 73 12.92 -8.51 1.64
CA TYR A 73 12.40 -7.36 0.89
C TYR A 73 12.36 -6.09 1.74
N MET A 74 11.86 -6.17 2.98
CA MET A 74 11.77 -5.02 3.88
C MET A 74 13.16 -4.50 4.28
N LEU A 75 14.12 -5.39 4.51
CA LEU A 75 15.51 -5.03 4.79
C LEU A 75 16.16 -4.30 3.62
N ALA A 76 15.98 -4.81 2.40
CA ALA A 76 16.48 -4.15 1.19
C ALA A 76 15.85 -2.76 0.97
N LEU A 77 14.56 -2.60 1.28
CA LEU A 77 13.89 -1.29 1.22
C LEU A 77 14.46 -0.30 2.25
N ALA A 78 14.74 -0.77 3.47
CA ALA A 78 15.36 0.04 4.51
C ALA A 78 16.77 0.49 4.11
N GLU A 79 17.57 -0.40 3.53
CA GLU A 79 18.91 -0.07 3.03
C GLU A 79 18.85 1.01 1.93
N LYS A 80 17.97 0.84 0.93
CA LYS A 80 17.73 1.84 -0.12
C LYS A 80 17.33 3.20 0.46
N SER A 81 16.49 3.21 1.50
CA SER A 81 16.12 4.44 2.21
C SER A 81 17.29 5.12 2.90
N VAL A 82 18.21 4.35 3.51
CA VAL A 82 19.44 4.90 4.11
C VAL A 82 20.34 5.49 3.03
N GLN A 83 20.56 4.78 1.93
CA GLN A 83 21.37 5.27 0.81
C GLN A 83 20.80 6.57 0.20
N ALA A 84 19.49 6.65 -0.01
CA ALA A 84 18.83 7.85 -0.52
C ALA A 84 19.00 9.07 0.42
N ARG A 85 18.90 8.86 1.74
CA ARG A 85 19.12 9.91 2.74
C ARG A 85 20.58 10.38 2.76
N ARG A 86 21.54 9.46 2.64
CA ARG A 86 22.97 9.80 2.57
C ARG A 86 23.30 10.68 1.36
N ARG A 87 22.69 10.43 0.20
CA ARG A 87 22.90 11.22 -1.03
C ARG A 87 22.34 12.65 -0.97
N LYS A 88 21.37 12.90 -0.08
CA LYS A 88 20.73 14.21 0.08
C LYS A 88 21.48 15.11 1.09
N LYS A 89 22.27 14.51 1.97
CA LYS A 89 23.13 15.21 2.91
C LYS A 89 24.41 15.62 2.18
#